data_AF-A0A7V8VU74-F1
#
_entry.id   AF-A0A7V8VU74-F1
#
_cell.length_a   1.000
_cell.length_b   1.000
_cell.length_c   1.000
_cell.angle_alpha   90.00
_cell.angle_beta   90.00
_cell.angle_gamma   90.00
#
_symmetry.space_group_name_H-M   'P 1'
#
loop_
_entity.id
_entity.type
_entity.pdbx_description
1 polymer ?
#
loop_
_entity_poly.entity_id
_entity_poly.type
_entity_poly.pdbx_seq_one_letter_code
_entity_poly.pdbx_strand_id
1 'polypeptide(L)'
;HGAAALAHYMAALTGRAERRVREALARLPDGSYQAEERLDDGSPLRVRIAIGGERAVVDFAGSAGVHPGNLNATPAIVRSVVLYVLRLLVDEPLPLNEGLMRAVELHIPAGILNPHFPEDSSRAPAVVGGNVEISQRLTDTLLKALRLAACSQGTMNNVLWGSPRFGYYETVCGGAGAGPGFAGADAVHTHMTNTRITDPEIVEVRYPVRVERFAIRRGSGGAGRWRGGDGVVRELLFLEPMSLSILSQHRIERPYGMEGGEAGQPGRQRVVRASGEVVELGAIDGCEIDAGDRLILETPGGGGWGIPRESV
;
A
#
# COMPACT_ATOMS: atom_id res chain seq x y z
N HIS A 1 -39.24 -13.70 0.50
CA HIS A 1 -39.13 -12.43 -0.26
C HIS A 1 -39.03 -12.76 -1.76
N GLY A 2 -39.81 -12.11 -2.63
CA GLY A 2 -39.81 -12.38 -4.08
C GLY A 2 -38.75 -11.56 -4.84
N ALA A 3 -38.53 -11.87 -6.13
CA ALA A 3 -37.51 -11.24 -6.98
C ALA A 3 -37.60 -9.70 -7.04
N ALA A 4 -38.81 -9.15 -7.11
CA ALA A 4 -39.01 -7.70 -7.13
C ALA A 4 -38.50 -7.01 -5.85
N ALA A 5 -38.73 -7.62 -4.69
CA ALA A 5 -38.24 -7.09 -3.42
C ALA A 5 -36.71 -7.13 -3.35
N LEU A 6 -36.08 -8.21 -3.83
CA LEU A 6 -34.62 -8.32 -3.89
C LEU A 6 -34.01 -7.23 -4.79
N ALA A 7 -34.53 -7.05 -6.00
CA ALA A 7 -34.07 -6.04 -6.94
C ALA A 7 -34.22 -4.61 -6.37
N HIS A 8 -35.35 -4.33 -5.70
CA HIS A 8 -35.57 -3.06 -5.02
C HIS A 8 -34.48 -2.79 -3.96
N TYR A 9 -34.18 -3.75 -3.09
CA TYR A 9 -33.17 -3.55 -2.05
C TYR A 9 -31.74 -3.44 -2.61
N MET A 10 -31.39 -4.19 -3.66
CA MET A 10 -30.11 -4.02 -4.35
C MET A 10 -29.95 -2.61 -4.93
N ALA A 11 -30.99 -2.09 -5.58
CA ALA A 11 -31.00 -0.72 -6.08
C ALA A 11 -30.93 0.32 -4.95
N ALA A 12 -31.67 0.10 -3.85
CA ALA A 12 -31.66 1.00 -2.70
C ALA A 12 -30.30 1.07 -1.99
N LEU A 13 -29.61 -0.07 -1.84
CA LEU A 13 -28.24 -0.14 -1.30
C LEU A 13 -27.26 0.64 -2.18
N THR A 14 -27.37 0.48 -3.50
CA THR A 14 -26.50 1.16 -4.46
C THR A 14 -26.76 2.67 -4.49
N GLY A 15 -28.03 3.08 -4.51
CA GLY A 15 -28.41 4.50 -4.45
C GLY A 15 -28.02 5.16 -3.12
N ARG A 16 -28.04 4.42 -2.00
CA ARG A 16 -27.54 4.93 -0.71
C ARG A 16 -26.05 5.23 -0.77
N ALA A 17 -25.24 4.32 -1.32
CA ALA A 17 -23.80 4.53 -1.44
C ALA A 17 -23.48 5.74 -2.33
N GLU A 18 -24.19 5.91 -3.45
CA GLU A 18 -24.06 7.08 -4.31
C GLU A 18 -24.34 8.38 -3.57
N ARG A 19 -25.47 8.49 -2.87
CA ARG A 19 -25.84 9.71 -2.12
C ARG A 19 -24.78 10.08 -1.09
N ARG A 20 -24.23 9.09 -0.38
CA ARG A 20 -23.20 9.34 0.64
C ARG A 20 -21.90 9.86 0.05
N VAL A 21 -21.48 9.36 -1.11
CA VAL A 21 -20.32 9.93 -1.82
C VAL A 21 -20.59 11.35 -2.29
N ARG A 22 -21.78 11.63 -2.85
CA ARG A 22 -22.17 12.99 -3.26
C ARG A 22 -22.11 13.98 -2.10
N GLU A 23 -22.70 13.62 -0.96
CA GLU A 23 -22.65 14.40 0.28
C GLU A 23 -21.20 14.60 0.76
N ALA A 24 -20.36 13.57 0.68
CA ALA A 24 -18.96 13.67 1.09
C ALA A 24 -18.13 14.58 0.18
N LEU A 25 -18.35 14.52 -1.14
CA LEU A 25 -17.72 15.41 -2.12
C LEU A 25 -18.16 16.86 -1.93
N ALA A 26 -19.44 17.12 -1.68
CA ALA A 26 -19.96 18.48 -1.47
C ALA A 26 -19.43 19.17 -0.19
N ARG A 27 -18.83 18.41 0.74
CA ARG A 27 -18.14 18.97 1.91
C ARG A 27 -16.74 19.47 1.60
N LEU A 28 -16.14 19.01 0.51
CA LEU A 28 -14.84 19.48 0.06
C LEU A 28 -15.03 20.78 -0.74
N PRO A 29 -14.12 21.76 -0.62
CA PRO A 29 -14.14 22.93 -1.48
C PRO A 29 -14.05 22.55 -2.96
N ASP A 30 -14.86 23.19 -3.80
CA ASP A 30 -14.72 23.08 -5.24
C ASP A 30 -13.32 23.52 -5.68
N GLY A 31 -12.72 22.78 -6.61
CA GLY A 31 -11.37 23.07 -7.06
C GLY A 31 -10.63 21.86 -7.64
N SER A 32 -9.33 22.05 -7.83
CA SER A 32 -8.42 21.03 -8.35
C SER A 32 -7.39 20.67 -7.30
N TYR A 33 -7.37 19.39 -6.94
CA TYR A 33 -6.43 18.78 -6.01
C TYR A 33 -5.43 17.94 -6.79
N GLN A 34 -4.16 17.95 -6.41
CA GLN A 34 -3.14 17.23 -7.17
C GLN A 34 -2.04 16.69 -6.26
N ALA A 35 -1.51 15.53 -6.64
CA ALA A 35 -0.35 14.96 -6.00
C ALA A 35 0.48 14.14 -6.99
N GLU A 36 1.78 14.08 -6.71
CA GLU A 36 2.72 13.15 -7.31
C GLU A 36 3.40 12.38 -6.18
N GLU A 37 3.50 11.06 -6.39
CA GLU A 37 4.39 10.16 -5.66
C GLU A 37 5.25 9.40 -6.67
N ARG A 38 6.34 8.81 -6.20
CA ARG A 38 7.24 8.01 -7.02
C ARG A 38 7.41 6.62 -6.45
N LEU A 39 7.62 5.66 -7.34
CA LEU A 39 8.17 4.35 -6.99
C LEU A 39 9.67 4.47 -6.73
N ASP A 40 10.26 3.46 -6.11
CA ASP A 40 11.70 3.49 -5.76
C ASP A 40 12.62 3.53 -7.01
N ASP A 41 12.13 3.14 -8.20
CA ASP A 41 12.84 3.27 -9.48
C ASP A 41 12.72 4.68 -10.11
N GLY A 42 11.99 5.59 -9.46
CA GLY A 42 11.72 6.95 -9.90
C GLY A 42 10.49 7.12 -10.80
N SER A 43 9.79 6.03 -11.14
CA SER A 43 8.57 6.06 -11.95
C SER A 43 7.46 6.86 -11.26
N PRO A 44 6.90 7.92 -11.89
CA PRO A 44 5.88 8.77 -11.26
C PRO A 44 4.47 8.16 -11.30
N LEU A 45 3.73 8.34 -10.21
CA LEU A 45 2.28 8.17 -10.13
C LEU A 45 1.65 9.53 -9.82
N ARG A 46 0.83 10.02 -10.74
CA ARG A 46 0.21 11.35 -10.67
C ARG A 46 -1.29 11.24 -10.62
N VAL A 47 -1.91 12.13 -9.86
CA VAL A 47 -3.36 12.30 -9.88
C VAL A 47 -3.74 13.77 -9.83
N ARG A 48 -4.76 14.13 -10.60
CA ARG A 48 -5.52 15.37 -10.48
C ARG A 48 -6.97 15.02 -10.19
N ILE A 49 -7.54 15.60 -9.15
CA ILE A 49 -8.93 15.43 -8.74
C ILE A 49 -9.63 16.77 -8.86
N ALA A 50 -10.51 16.91 -9.84
CA ALA A 50 -11.36 18.09 -9.99
C ALA A 50 -12.71 17.84 -9.30
N ILE A 51 -13.06 18.65 -8.30
CA ILE A 51 -14.31 18.57 -7.56
C ILE A 51 -15.18 19.77 -7.92
N GLY A 52 -16.45 19.50 -8.26
CA GLY A 52 -17.47 20.50 -8.51
C GLY A 52 -18.82 20.07 -7.94
N GLY A 53 -19.20 20.68 -6.82
CA GLY A 53 -20.36 20.30 -6.02
C GLY A 53 -20.31 18.84 -5.59
N GLU A 54 -21.24 18.04 -6.12
CA GLU A 54 -21.41 16.62 -5.75
C GLU A 54 -20.72 15.64 -6.72
N ARG A 55 -19.79 16.10 -7.55
CA ARG A 55 -19.11 15.28 -8.57
C ARG A 55 -17.61 15.47 -8.54
N ALA A 56 -16.88 14.43 -8.92
CA ALA A 56 -15.44 14.47 -9.08
C ALA A 56 -14.99 13.85 -10.41
N VAL A 57 -13.94 14.43 -11.00
CA VAL A 57 -13.18 13.82 -12.09
C VAL A 57 -11.79 13.50 -11.56
N VAL A 58 -11.42 12.22 -11.59
CA VAL A 58 -10.11 11.71 -11.16
C VAL A 58 -9.31 11.34 -12.40
N ASP A 59 -8.22 12.06 -12.62
CA ASP A 59 -7.40 12.00 -13.82
C ASP A 59 -5.96 11.61 -13.47
N PHE A 60 -5.50 10.50 -14.04
CA PHE A 60 -4.16 9.94 -13.79
C PHE A 60 -3.13 10.32 -14.88
N ALA A 61 -3.44 11.30 -15.73
CA ALA A 61 -2.52 11.80 -16.74
C ALA A 61 -1.17 12.25 -16.14
N GLY A 62 -0.09 11.89 -16.85
CA GLY A 62 1.28 12.16 -16.43
C GLY A 62 1.91 11.10 -15.51
N SER A 63 1.18 10.03 -15.17
CA SER A 63 1.79 8.82 -14.60
C SER A 63 2.73 8.14 -15.62
N ALA A 64 3.62 7.27 -15.13
CA ALA A 64 4.63 6.60 -15.94
C ALA A 64 4.04 5.77 -17.10
N GLY A 65 4.87 5.53 -18.12
CA GLY A 65 4.58 4.53 -19.16
C GLY A 65 4.57 3.11 -18.61
N VAL A 66 4.27 2.12 -19.46
CA VAL A 66 4.28 0.71 -19.05
C VAL A 66 5.64 0.34 -18.47
N HIS A 67 5.65 -0.12 -17.22
CA HIS A 67 6.85 -0.47 -16.49
C HIS A 67 7.43 -1.79 -17.01
N PRO A 68 8.76 -1.91 -17.19
CA PRO A 68 9.38 -3.10 -17.79
C PRO A 68 9.36 -4.34 -16.89
N GLY A 69 9.34 -4.15 -15.57
CA GLY A 69 9.11 -5.21 -14.57
C GLY A 69 7.63 -5.39 -14.19
N ASN A 70 7.35 -5.93 -12.99
CA ASN A 70 5.98 -6.33 -12.61
C ASN A 70 5.11 -5.22 -11.96
N LEU A 71 5.59 -3.97 -11.92
CA LEU A 71 4.93 -2.84 -11.28
C LEU A 71 3.89 -2.16 -12.18
N ASN A 72 3.08 -2.94 -12.91
CA ASN A 72 1.96 -2.41 -13.69
C ASN A 72 0.63 -2.73 -12.99
N ALA A 73 -0.33 -1.80 -13.04
CA ALA A 73 -1.68 -1.99 -12.52
C ALA A 73 -2.70 -1.96 -13.65
N THR A 74 -3.76 -2.77 -13.54
CA THR A 74 -4.89 -2.73 -14.47
C THR A 74 -5.88 -1.61 -14.08
N PRO A 75 -6.74 -1.16 -15.01
CA PRO A 75 -7.80 -0.20 -14.67
C PRO A 75 -8.71 -0.67 -13.54
N ALA A 76 -8.90 -1.99 -13.36
CA ALA A 76 -9.66 -2.55 -12.25
C ALA A 76 -9.01 -2.30 -10.89
N ILE A 77 -7.68 -2.33 -10.81
CA ILE A 77 -6.91 -2.02 -9.60
C ILE A 77 -7.06 -0.54 -9.27
N VAL A 78 -6.85 0.34 -10.27
CA VAL A 78 -6.99 1.80 -10.12
C VAL A 78 -8.38 2.15 -9.60
N ARG A 79 -9.41 1.55 -10.19
CA ARG A 79 -10.80 1.73 -9.78
C ARG A 79 -11.05 1.27 -8.34
N SER A 80 -10.46 0.16 -7.92
CA SER A 80 -10.59 -0.36 -6.55
C SER A 80 -9.94 0.57 -5.53
N VAL A 81 -8.79 1.15 -5.87
CA VAL A 81 -8.08 2.14 -5.07
C VAL A 81 -8.91 3.42 -4.91
N VAL A 82 -9.48 3.95 -6.00
CA VAL A 82 -10.35 5.12 -5.92
C VAL A 82 -11.59 4.85 -5.07
N LEU A 83 -12.21 3.68 -5.25
CA LEU A 83 -13.36 3.27 -4.46
C LEU A 83 -13.01 3.17 -2.96
N TYR A 84 -11.84 2.64 -2.60
CA TYR A 84 -11.34 2.63 -1.23
C TYR A 84 -11.19 4.05 -0.66
N VAL A 85 -10.59 4.98 -1.40
CA VAL A 85 -10.43 6.38 -0.95
C VAL A 85 -11.77 7.08 -0.78
N LEU A 86 -12.73 6.87 -1.68
CA LEU A 86 -14.09 7.39 -1.52
C LEU A 86 -14.76 6.84 -0.26
N ARG A 87 -14.53 5.56 0.06
CA ARG A 87 -15.04 4.95 1.29
C ARG A 87 -14.43 5.58 2.54
N LEU A 88 -13.17 5.98 2.51
CA LEU A 88 -12.52 6.74 3.58
C LEU A 88 -13.11 8.15 3.70
N LEU A 89 -13.33 8.85 2.58
CA LEU A 89 -13.90 10.20 2.58
C LEU A 89 -15.32 10.25 3.14
N VAL A 90 -16.10 9.19 2.91
CA VAL A 90 -17.47 9.08 3.42
C VAL A 90 -17.50 8.83 4.93
N ASP A 91 -16.56 8.08 5.46
CA ASP A 91 -16.39 7.78 6.89
C ASP A 91 -17.68 7.30 7.63
N GLU A 92 -18.47 6.45 6.98
CA GLU A 92 -19.68 5.85 7.55
C GLU A 92 -19.74 4.35 7.27
N PRO A 93 -20.34 3.51 8.14
CA PRO A 93 -20.52 2.08 7.88
C PRO A 93 -21.45 1.84 6.68
N LEU A 94 -20.84 1.78 5.49
CA LEU A 94 -21.52 1.53 4.23
C LEU A 94 -20.98 0.28 3.55
N PRO A 95 -21.86 -0.54 2.94
CA PRO A 95 -21.43 -1.69 2.17
C PRO A 95 -20.68 -1.22 0.91
N LEU A 96 -19.56 -1.88 0.63
CA LEU A 96 -18.77 -1.63 -0.57
C LEU A 96 -19.56 -2.05 -1.81
N ASN A 97 -19.88 -1.12 -2.70
CA ASN A 97 -20.60 -1.41 -3.95
C ASN A 97 -20.41 -0.29 -4.98
N GLU A 98 -20.94 -0.53 -6.18
CA GLU A 98 -20.75 0.34 -7.35
C GLU A 98 -21.40 1.72 -7.26
N GLY A 99 -22.32 1.93 -6.33
CA GLY A 99 -22.90 3.24 -6.07
C GLY A 99 -21.85 4.28 -5.71
N LEU A 100 -20.76 3.87 -5.05
CA LEU A 100 -19.66 4.76 -4.64
C LEU A 100 -19.00 5.45 -5.84
N MET A 101 -18.98 4.79 -7.01
CA MET A 101 -18.33 5.31 -8.21
C MET A 101 -19.24 6.18 -9.09
N ARG A 102 -20.56 6.20 -8.85
CA ARG A 102 -21.52 6.88 -9.76
C ARG A 102 -21.39 8.40 -9.82
N ALA A 103 -20.78 9.01 -8.79
CA ALA A 103 -20.49 10.44 -8.75
C ALA A 103 -19.08 10.78 -9.26
N VAL A 104 -18.31 9.79 -9.71
CA VAL A 104 -16.89 9.92 -10.05
C VAL A 104 -16.65 9.48 -11.49
N GLU A 105 -16.06 10.38 -12.28
CA GLU A 105 -15.51 10.06 -13.59
C GLU A 105 -14.03 9.70 -13.45
N LEU A 106 -13.59 8.63 -14.13
CA LEU A 106 -12.21 8.16 -14.10
C LEU A 106 -11.57 8.30 -15.47
N HIS A 107 -10.43 9.00 -15.53
CA HIS A 107 -9.58 9.09 -16.71
C HIS A 107 -8.24 8.40 -16.42
N ILE A 108 -8.01 7.27 -17.10
CA ILE A 108 -6.82 6.42 -16.91
C ILE A 108 -6.11 6.24 -18.27
N PRO A 109 -5.19 7.15 -18.65
CA PRO A 109 -4.43 7.03 -19.88
C PRO A 109 -3.59 5.75 -19.96
N ALA A 110 -3.28 5.30 -21.19
CA ALA A 110 -2.40 4.15 -21.41
C ALA A 110 -1.03 4.36 -20.75
N GLY A 111 -0.53 3.36 -20.03
CA GLY A 111 0.72 3.45 -19.26
C GLY A 111 0.76 2.46 -18.11
N ILE A 112 1.47 2.80 -17.04
CA ILE A 112 1.67 1.94 -15.86
C ILE A 112 0.35 1.54 -15.17
N LEU A 113 -0.69 2.36 -15.27
CA LEU A 113 -2.01 2.18 -14.65
C LEU A 113 -3.08 1.62 -15.61
N ASN A 114 -2.75 1.53 -16.90
CA ASN A 114 -3.61 1.00 -17.95
C ASN A 114 -2.73 0.41 -19.08
N PRO A 115 -2.02 -0.69 -18.81
CA PRO A 115 -1.18 -1.34 -19.81
C PRO A 115 -2.05 -2.04 -20.86
N HIS A 116 -1.58 -2.08 -22.10
CA HIS A 116 -2.21 -2.87 -23.16
C HIS A 116 -1.85 -4.35 -23.01
N PHE A 117 -2.85 -5.24 -23.08
CA PHE A 117 -2.66 -6.68 -23.02
C PHE A 117 -2.76 -7.28 -24.44
N PRO A 118 -1.62 -7.58 -25.10
CA PRO A 118 -1.65 -8.29 -26.37
C PRO A 118 -2.14 -9.74 -26.19
N GLU A 119 -2.62 -10.35 -27.28
CA GLU A 119 -3.02 -11.76 -27.30
C GLU A 119 -1.85 -12.70 -26.96
N ASP A 120 -0.64 -12.32 -27.36
CA ASP A 120 0.58 -13.03 -26.98
C ASP A 120 0.93 -12.76 -25.51
N SER A 121 0.59 -13.73 -24.65
CA SER A 121 0.84 -13.67 -23.22
C SER A 121 2.32 -13.49 -22.83
N SER A 122 3.28 -13.88 -23.68
CA SER A 122 4.71 -13.68 -23.41
C SER A 122 5.12 -12.19 -23.48
N ARG A 123 4.28 -11.37 -24.12
CA ARG A 123 4.45 -9.93 -24.28
C ARG A 123 3.49 -9.14 -23.40
N ALA A 124 2.65 -9.81 -22.62
CA ALA A 124 1.73 -9.15 -21.70
C ALA A 124 2.51 -8.49 -20.56
N PRO A 125 2.25 -7.21 -20.26
CA PRO A 125 2.89 -6.54 -19.13
C PRO A 125 2.59 -7.27 -17.82
N ALA A 126 3.63 -7.50 -17.02
CA ALA A 126 3.47 -8.17 -15.74
C ALA A 126 2.78 -7.22 -14.72
N VAL A 127 1.76 -7.73 -14.04
CA VAL A 127 0.88 -6.93 -13.15
C VAL A 127 0.85 -7.39 -11.68
N VAL A 128 1.71 -8.33 -11.31
CA VAL A 128 1.73 -8.87 -9.93
C VAL A 128 1.95 -7.74 -8.91
N GLY A 129 2.92 -6.87 -9.14
CA GLY A 129 3.21 -5.70 -8.32
C GLY A 129 2.13 -4.62 -8.38
N GLY A 130 1.25 -4.65 -9.38
CA GLY A 130 0.09 -3.77 -9.47
C GLY A 130 -0.84 -3.88 -8.27
N ASN A 131 -1.18 -5.12 -7.90
CA ASN A 131 -2.13 -5.40 -6.82
C ASN A 131 -1.56 -5.09 -5.44
N VAL A 132 -0.24 -5.20 -5.27
CA VAL A 132 0.41 -5.11 -3.96
C VAL A 132 1.11 -3.77 -3.74
N GLU A 133 1.93 -3.32 -4.69
CA GLU A 133 2.76 -2.11 -4.53
C GLU A 133 2.11 -0.88 -5.16
N ILE A 134 1.66 -0.96 -6.42
CA ILE A 134 1.04 0.19 -7.09
C ILE A 134 -0.27 0.57 -6.40
N SER A 135 -1.07 -0.40 -5.95
CA SER A 135 -2.33 -0.13 -5.26
C SER A 135 -2.12 0.62 -3.93
N GLN A 136 -1.10 0.24 -3.15
CA GLN A 136 -0.69 0.96 -1.93
C GLN A 136 -0.25 2.37 -2.28
N ARG A 137 0.71 2.50 -3.20
CA ARG A 137 1.26 3.81 -3.55
C ARG A 137 0.24 4.76 -4.13
N LEU A 138 -0.65 4.27 -4.99
CA LEU A 138 -1.72 5.07 -5.59
C LEU A 138 -2.75 5.50 -4.55
N THR A 139 -3.02 4.67 -3.54
CA THR A 139 -3.83 5.06 -2.38
C THR A 139 -3.18 6.24 -1.67
N ASP A 140 -1.88 6.15 -1.34
CA ASP A 140 -1.15 7.24 -0.73
C ASP A 140 -1.13 8.51 -1.60
N THR A 141 -0.99 8.40 -2.93
CA THR A 141 -1.07 9.55 -3.84
C THR A 141 -2.43 10.26 -3.76
N LEU A 142 -3.54 9.51 -3.73
CA LEU A 142 -4.88 10.07 -3.62
C LEU A 142 -5.14 10.70 -2.25
N LEU A 143 -4.72 10.04 -1.16
CA LEU A 143 -4.80 10.60 0.19
C LEU A 143 -3.97 11.88 0.33
N LYS A 144 -2.81 11.94 -0.34
CA LYS A 144 -1.96 13.13 -0.43
C LYS A 144 -2.67 14.28 -1.14
N ALA A 145 -3.28 14.02 -2.29
CA ALA A 145 -3.99 15.04 -3.06
C ALA A 145 -5.14 15.65 -2.26
N LEU A 146 -5.92 14.81 -1.57
CA LEU A 146 -7.07 15.22 -0.75
C LEU A 146 -6.68 15.68 0.67
N ARG A 147 -5.41 15.57 1.05
CA ARG A 147 -4.87 15.89 2.38
C ARG A 147 -5.60 15.19 3.53
N LEU A 148 -5.90 13.90 3.36
CA LEU A 148 -6.69 13.14 4.35
C LEU A 148 -5.82 12.54 5.47
N ALA A 149 -4.59 12.13 5.15
CA ALA A 149 -3.64 11.56 6.09
C ALA A 149 -2.20 11.70 5.54
N ALA A 150 -1.22 11.62 6.43
CA ALA A 150 0.16 11.36 6.06
C ALA A 150 0.30 9.92 5.51
N CYS A 151 1.41 9.63 4.84
CA CYS A 151 1.64 8.34 4.22
C CYS A 151 1.76 7.23 5.27
N SER A 152 1.10 6.10 5.05
CA SER A 152 1.41 4.88 5.80
C SER A 152 2.70 4.25 5.26
N GLN A 153 3.03 3.03 5.68
CA GLN A 153 4.19 2.29 5.16
C GLN A 153 4.22 2.18 3.62
N GLY A 154 3.07 2.35 2.94
CA GLY A 154 2.91 2.45 1.48
C GLY A 154 3.47 1.29 0.65
N THR A 155 3.59 0.11 1.27
CA THR A 155 4.05 -1.14 0.68
C THR A 155 3.46 -2.31 1.48
N MET A 156 3.25 -3.47 0.85
CA MET A 156 2.83 -4.67 1.58
C MET A 156 4.00 -5.46 2.17
N ASN A 157 5.25 -5.09 1.84
CA ASN A 157 6.46 -5.83 2.18
C ASN A 157 6.30 -7.33 1.90
N ASN A 158 6.10 -7.69 0.63
CA ASN A 158 5.92 -9.08 0.25
C ASN A 158 7.24 -9.82 0.44
N VAL A 159 7.21 -10.87 1.25
CA VAL A 159 8.33 -11.79 1.46
C VAL A 159 7.86 -13.18 1.06
N LEU A 160 8.55 -13.76 0.10
CA LEU A 160 8.28 -15.09 -0.42
C LEU A 160 9.53 -15.93 -0.27
N TRP A 161 9.35 -17.17 0.16
CA TRP A 161 10.42 -18.15 0.10
C TRP A 161 9.89 -19.53 -0.18
N GLY A 162 10.73 -20.39 -0.71
CA GLY A 162 10.32 -21.74 -1.03
C GLY A 162 11.42 -22.65 -1.52
N SER A 163 11.03 -23.89 -1.74
CA SER A 163 11.81 -24.92 -2.39
C SER A 163 10.92 -25.60 -3.45
N PRO A 164 11.43 -26.56 -4.24
CA PRO A 164 10.57 -27.33 -5.15
C PRO A 164 9.39 -28.05 -4.45
N ARG A 165 9.43 -28.19 -3.11
CA ARG A 165 8.40 -28.87 -2.32
C ARG A 165 7.28 -27.95 -1.81
N PHE A 166 7.54 -26.65 -1.64
CA PHE A 166 6.58 -25.70 -1.09
C PHE A 166 6.93 -24.26 -1.44
N GLY A 167 5.93 -23.38 -1.40
CA GLY A 167 6.11 -21.94 -1.36
C GLY A 167 5.39 -21.35 -0.15
N TYR A 168 6.00 -20.35 0.47
CA TYR A 168 5.40 -19.51 1.48
C TYR A 168 5.38 -18.06 0.99
N TYR A 169 4.31 -17.35 1.30
CA TYR A 169 4.12 -15.95 0.95
C TYR A 169 3.48 -15.23 2.13
N GLU A 170 4.12 -14.16 2.57
CA GLU A 170 3.63 -13.26 3.61
C GLU A 170 3.73 -11.81 3.17
N THR A 171 2.78 -11.00 3.63
CA THR A 171 2.87 -9.54 3.65
C THR A 171 3.24 -9.13 5.07
N VAL A 172 4.22 -8.25 5.24
CA VAL A 172 4.69 -7.82 6.57
C VAL A 172 4.21 -6.41 6.87
N CYS A 173 3.62 -6.21 8.06
CA CYS A 173 3.05 -4.95 8.48
C CYS A 173 4.09 -3.84 8.73
N GLY A 174 3.63 -2.62 8.98
CA GLY A 174 4.49 -1.45 9.16
C GLY A 174 3.79 -0.33 9.89
N GLY A 175 4.33 0.89 9.78
CA GLY A 175 3.74 2.05 10.44
C GLY A 175 2.56 2.63 9.65
N ALA A 176 1.46 2.95 10.33
CA ALA A 176 0.38 3.73 9.73
C ALA A 176 0.70 5.23 9.74
N GLY A 177 0.19 5.98 8.75
CA GLY A 177 0.31 7.42 8.69
C GLY A 177 -0.52 8.12 9.77
N ALA A 178 -0.02 9.25 10.27
CA ALA A 178 -0.77 10.12 11.18
C ALA A 178 -1.78 11.00 10.41
N GLY A 179 -2.74 11.57 11.10
CA GLY A 179 -3.74 12.46 10.49
C GLY A 179 -4.21 13.58 11.42
N PRO A 180 -5.23 14.35 10.99
CA PRO A 180 -5.73 15.50 11.74
C PRO A 180 -6.42 15.05 13.03
N GLY A 181 -5.67 15.03 14.13
CA GLY A 181 -6.20 14.67 15.44
C GLY A 181 -5.82 13.27 15.94
N PHE A 182 -5.00 12.52 15.21
CA PHE A 182 -4.62 11.17 15.59
C PHE A 182 -3.20 10.79 15.15
N ALA A 183 -2.51 10.03 16.01
CA ALA A 183 -1.23 9.39 15.69
C ALA A 183 -1.44 8.13 14.86
N GLY A 184 -0.44 7.77 14.07
CA GLY A 184 -0.40 6.50 13.36
C GLY A 184 -0.22 5.32 14.31
N ALA A 185 -0.87 4.20 14.01
CA ALA A 185 -0.68 2.94 14.73
C ALA A 185 0.63 2.26 14.33
N ASP A 186 1.34 1.72 15.32
CA ASP A 186 2.56 0.94 15.12
C ASP A 186 2.21 -0.48 14.63
N ALA A 187 3.02 -1.04 13.72
CA ALA A 187 3.00 -2.46 13.34
C ALA A 187 1.64 -3.02 12.84
N VAL A 188 0.92 -2.26 12.01
CA VAL A 188 -0.38 -2.67 11.45
C VAL A 188 -0.34 -2.78 9.93
N HIS A 189 -1.19 -3.65 9.38
CA HIS A 189 -1.50 -3.62 7.95
C HIS A 189 -2.38 -2.42 7.63
N THR A 190 -2.09 -1.77 6.51
CA THR A 190 -2.75 -0.52 6.11
C THR A 190 -3.32 -0.64 4.70
N HIS A 191 -4.37 0.12 4.44
CA HIS A 191 -4.94 0.32 3.11
C HIS A 191 -5.28 -0.97 2.36
N MET A 192 -4.56 -1.25 1.27
CA MET A 192 -4.88 -2.32 0.32
C MET A 192 -4.50 -3.72 0.84
N THR A 193 -3.94 -3.82 2.05
CA THR A 193 -3.60 -5.10 2.67
C THR A 193 -4.76 -5.63 3.51
N ASN A 194 -5.28 -6.80 3.12
CA ASN A 194 -6.38 -7.49 3.81
C ASN A 194 -5.96 -8.89 4.28
N THR A 195 -4.79 -8.97 4.89
CA THR A 195 -4.22 -10.20 5.46
C THR A 195 -4.05 -10.02 6.97
N ARG A 196 -4.00 -11.14 7.69
CA ARG A 196 -3.55 -11.18 9.08
C ARG A 196 -2.13 -11.73 9.12
N ILE A 197 -1.38 -11.34 10.15
CA ILE A 197 -0.08 -11.93 10.42
C ILE A 197 -0.23 -13.44 10.62
N THR A 198 0.75 -14.22 10.15
CA THR A 198 0.83 -15.64 10.45
C THR A 198 1.48 -15.80 11.82
N ASP A 199 0.88 -16.60 12.70
CA ASP A 199 1.45 -16.87 14.02
C ASP A 199 2.85 -17.49 13.88
N PRO A 200 3.87 -17.01 14.63
CA PRO A 200 5.22 -17.55 14.56
C PRO A 200 5.27 -19.08 14.71
N GLU A 201 4.53 -19.64 15.67
CA GLU A 201 4.46 -21.07 15.92
C GLU A 201 3.96 -21.86 14.69
N ILE A 202 2.97 -21.32 13.97
CA ILE A 202 2.44 -21.95 12.77
C ILE A 202 3.46 -21.91 11.63
N VAL A 203 4.19 -20.81 11.47
CA VAL A 203 5.27 -20.71 10.47
C VAL A 203 6.36 -21.74 10.77
N GLU A 204 6.84 -21.81 12.01
CA GLU A 204 7.92 -22.73 12.42
C GLU A 204 7.54 -24.20 12.35
N VAL A 205 6.26 -24.54 12.60
CA VAL A 205 5.78 -25.92 12.49
C VAL A 205 5.64 -26.36 11.03
N ARG A 206 5.26 -25.46 10.13
CA ARG A 206 4.94 -25.80 8.73
C ARG A 206 6.11 -25.64 7.77
N TYR A 207 7.07 -24.79 8.11
CA TYR A 207 8.15 -24.41 7.21
C TYR A 207 9.50 -24.53 7.91
N PRO A 208 10.58 -24.88 7.20
CA PRO A 208 11.93 -25.02 7.75
C PRO A 208 12.57 -23.66 8.02
N VAL A 209 11.93 -22.83 8.84
CA VAL A 209 12.43 -21.54 9.31
C VAL A 209 12.17 -21.39 10.80
N ARG A 210 12.94 -20.51 11.46
CA ARG A 210 12.72 -20.08 12.84
C ARG A 210 12.55 -18.57 12.90
N VAL A 211 11.55 -18.11 13.65
CA VAL A 211 11.32 -16.70 13.92
C VAL A 211 12.22 -16.26 15.07
N GLU A 212 13.36 -15.65 14.77
CA GLU A 212 14.26 -15.15 15.82
C GLU A 212 13.77 -13.82 16.41
N ARG A 213 13.13 -12.98 15.59
CA ARG A 213 12.60 -11.70 16.03
C ARG A 213 11.34 -11.31 15.26
N PHE A 214 10.35 -10.82 15.99
CA PHE A 214 9.24 -10.05 15.42
C PHE A 214 8.86 -8.95 16.42
N ALA A 215 9.29 -7.71 16.16
CA ALA A 215 9.17 -6.62 17.13
C ALA A 215 8.91 -5.28 16.45
N ILE A 216 8.32 -4.33 17.18
CA ILE A 216 8.16 -2.94 16.71
C ILE A 216 9.55 -2.31 16.48
N ARG A 217 9.73 -1.68 15.31
CA ARG A 217 10.93 -0.92 14.94
C ARG A 217 10.82 0.50 15.49
N ARG A 218 11.07 0.64 16.79
CA ARG A 218 10.86 1.90 17.51
C ARG A 218 11.63 3.08 16.91
N GLY A 219 10.94 4.22 16.77
CA GLY A 219 11.52 5.45 16.23
C GLY A 219 11.61 5.51 14.71
N SER A 220 10.94 4.61 14.00
CA SER A 220 10.85 4.61 12.54
C SER A 220 9.71 5.49 12.01
N GLY A 221 8.69 5.77 12.81
CA GLY A 221 7.61 6.70 12.47
C GLY A 221 8.09 8.15 12.42
N GLY A 222 7.55 8.92 11.49
CA GLY A 222 7.86 10.34 11.30
C GLY A 222 7.36 11.19 12.48
N ALA A 223 8.16 12.18 12.88
CA ALA A 223 7.78 13.12 13.92
C ALA A 223 6.65 14.05 13.44
N GLY A 224 5.83 14.53 14.37
CA GLY A 224 4.80 15.51 14.10
C GLY A 224 4.06 15.87 15.38
N ARG A 225 3.12 16.82 15.31
CA ARG A 225 2.15 17.00 16.40
C ARG A 225 1.45 15.68 16.72
N TRP A 226 1.15 14.92 15.66
CA TRP A 226 0.78 13.51 15.73
C TRP A 226 1.86 12.69 15.04
N ARG A 227 2.46 11.75 15.77
CA ARG A 227 3.54 10.90 15.26
C ARG A 227 2.99 9.85 14.30
N GLY A 228 3.73 9.54 13.25
CA GLY A 228 3.49 8.34 12.44
C GLY A 228 3.77 7.07 13.24
N GLY A 229 3.14 5.97 12.84
CA GLY A 229 3.37 4.67 13.45
C GLY A 229 4.76 4.12 13.14
N ASP A 230 5.31 3.34 14.06
CA ASP A 230 6.54 2.58 13.86
C ASP A 230 6.30 1.31 13.04
N GLY A 231 7.27 0.96 12.18
CA GLY A 231 7.30 -0.29 11.45
C GLY A 231 7.65 -1.49 12.33
N VAL A 232 8.10 -2.59 11.71
CA VAL A 232 8.54 -3.81 12.41
C VAL A 232 9.92 -4.27 11.97
N VAL A 233 10.57 -5.02 12.85
CA VAL A 233 11.75 -5.84 12.57
C VAL A 233 11.29 -7.30 12.57
N ARG A 234 11.47 -7.98 11.44
CA ARG A 234 11.17 -9.40 11.22
C ARG A 234 12.47 -10.11 10.89
N GLU A 235 12.89 -11.05 11.74
CA GLU A 235 14.11 -11.86 11.56
C GLU A 235 13.74 -13.33 11.44
N LEU A 236 14.19 -13.96 10.35
CA LEU A 236 13.92 -15.35 10.01
C LEU A 236 15.24 -16.08 9.79
N LEU A 237 15.51 -17.11 10.59
CA LEU A 237 16.58 -18.06 10.36
C LEU A 237 16.07 -19.20 9.48
N PHE A 238 16.77 -19.49 8.39
CA PHE A 238 16.43 -20.58 7.49
C PHE A 238 17.14 -21.86 7.91
N LEU A 239 16.41 -22.97 7.92
CA LEU A 239 16.90 -24.27 8.42
C LEU A 239 17.26 -25.25 7.28
N GLU A 240 16.91 -24.90 6.04
CA GLU A 240 17.22 -25.65 4.83
C GLU A 240 17.48 -24.68 3.66
N PRO A 241 18.17 -25.11 2.59
CA PRO A 241 18.33 -24.29 1.39
C PRO A 241 17.01 -23.96 0.70
N MET A 242 16.81 -22.68 0.35
CA MET A 242 15.58 -22.14 -0.24
C MET A 242 15.88 -20.95 -1.15
N SER A 243 14.95 -20.63 -2.04
CA SER A 243 14.96 -19.38 -2.79
C SER A 243 14.13 -18.33 -2.04
N LEU A 244 14.67 -17.12 -1.89
CA LEU A 244 14.03 -15.97 -1.27
C LEU A 244 13.73 -14.92 -2.32
N SER A 245 12.54 -14.31 -2.26
CA SER A 245 12.14 -13.18 -3.09
C SER A 245 11.42 -12.12 -2.26
N ILE A 246 11.73 -10.86 -2.54
CA ILE A 246 11.14 -9.68 -1.90
C ILE A 246 10.56 -8.79 -2.98
N LEU A 247 9.33 -8.32 -2.75
CA LEU A 247 8.68 -7.29 -3.54
C LEU A 247 8.15 -6.23 -2.57
N SER A 248 8.82 -5.08 -2.55
CA SER A 248 8.54 -3.99 -1.63
C SER A 248 8.82 -2.63 -2.30
N GLN A 249 8.36 -1.56 -1.65
CA GLN A 249 8.66 -0.17 -1.99
C GLN A 249 9.06 0.61 -0.72
N HIS A 250 9.25 1.92 -0.82
CA HIS A 250 9.69 2.77 0.28
C HIS A 250 11.05 2.36 0.88
N ARG A 251 11.97 1.94 0.01
CA ARG A 251 13.38 1.75 0.32
C ARG A 251 14.22 2.95 -0.07
N ILE A 252 13.72 3.76 -1.01
CA ILE A 252 14.34 5.01 -1.48
C ILE A 252 13.40 6.18 -1.21
N GLU A 253 12.18 6.14 -1.76
CA GLU A 253 11.17 7.17 -1.57
C GLU A 253 10.57 7.04 -0.16
N ARG A 254 10.70 8.07 0.69
CA ARG A 254 10.28 7.97 2.10
C ARG A 254 8.77 8.16 2.25
N PRO A 255 8.09 7.47 3.19
CA PRO A 255 6.69 7.73 3.53
C PRO A 255 6.49 9.19 3.95
N TYR A 256 5.80 10.00 3.15
CA TYR A 256 5.70 11.44 3.37
C TYR A 256 4.95 11.79 4.66
N GLY A 257 5.40 12.83 5.34
CA GLY A 257 4.60 13.52 6.38
C GLY A 257 3.65 14.56 5.76
N MET A 258 2.75 15.11 6.57
CA MET A 258 1.77 16.10 6.09
C MET A 258 1.57 17.25 7.09
N GLU A 259 1.16 18.42 6.60
CA GLU A 259 0.94 19.64 7.39
C GLU A 259 2.15 20.03 8.28
N GLY A 260 3.37 19.79 7.79
CA GLY A 260 4.62 20.06 8.51
C GLY A 260 5.16 18.91 9.36
N GLY A 261 4.50 17.74 9.34
CA GLY A 261 5.05 16.51 9.90
C GLY A 261 6.20 15.95 9.05
N GLU A 262 7.11 15.23 9.70
CA GLU A 262 8.27 14.59 9.08
C GLU A 262 7.92 13.25 8.42
N ALA A 263 8.73 12.86 7.44
CA ALA A 263 8.61 11.58 6.77
C ALA A 263 9.02 10.40 7.67
N GLY A 264 8.36 9.26 7.50
CA GLY A 264 8.79 7.99 8.10
C GLY A 264 10.19 7.58 7.62
N GLN A 265 10.83 6.69 8.37
CA GLN A 265 12.06 6.04 7.93
C GLN A 265 11.74 5.03 6.81
N PRO A 266 12.60 4.90 5.79
CA PRO A 266 12.44 3.85 4.79
C PRO A 266 12.62 2.47 5.42
N GLY A 267 12.10 1.46 4.73
CA GLY A 267 12.40 0.07 5.03
C GLY A 267 13.82 -0.30 4.58
N ARG A 268 14.29 -1.46 5.01
CA ARG A 268 15.54 -2.09 4.54
C ARG A 268 15.50 -3.59 4.78
N GLN A 269 16.25 -4.34 3.99
CA GLN A 269 16.37 -5.79 4.13
C GLN A 269 17.78 -6.24 3.83
N ARG A 270 18.23 -7.25 4.58
CA ARG A 270 19.52 -7.88 4.37
C ARG A 270 19.48 -9.35 4.76
N VAL A 271 20.37 -10.12 4.15
CA VAL A 271 20.66 -11.50 4.52
C VAL A 271 21.98 -11.52 5.27
N VAL A 272 21.96 -12.06 6.48
CA VAL A 272 23.18 -12.39 7.24
C VAL A 272 23.48 -13.85 7.00
N ARG A 273 24.54 -14.13 6.24
CA ARG A 273 25.00 -15.48 5.95
C ARG A 273 25.48 -16.19 7.22
N ALA A 274 25.45 -17.51 7.25
CA ALA A 274 26.01 -18.31 8.34
C ALA A 274 27.50 -18.01 8.61
N SER A 275 28.23 -17.56 7.60
CA SER A 275 29.63 -17.09 7.71
C SER A 275 29.78 -15.76 8.46
N GLY A 276 28.68 -15.02 8.67
CA GLY A 276 28.66 -13.66 9.19
C GLY A 276 28.68 -12.56 8.12
N GLU A 277 28.81 -12.92 6.84
CA GLU A 277 28.70 -11.96 5.74
C GLU A 277 27.30 -11.33 5.70
N VAL A 278 27.22 -10.02 5.40
CA VAL A 278 25.96 -9.30 5.26
C VAL A 278 25.76 -8.90 3.81
N VAL A 279 24.66 -9.35 3.22
CA VAL A 279 24.23 -9.02 1.86
C VAL A 279 22.98 -8.15 1.94
N GLU A 280 23.08 -6.88 1.58
CA GLU A 280 21.92 -5.99 1.46
C GLU A 280 21.10 -6.37 0.22
N LEU A 281 19.77 -6.33 0.35
CA LEU A 281 18.84 -6.64 -0.73
C LEU A 281 18.09 -5.37 -1.15
N GLY A 282 17.88 -5.21 -2.46
CA GLY A 282 17.09 -4.12 -3.04
C GLY A 282 15.58 -4.24 -2.75
N ALA A 283 14.80 -3.22 -3.13
CA ALA A 283 13.35 -3.18 -2.92
C ALA A 283 12.59 -4.32 -3.61
N ILE A 284 13.05 -4.69 -4.81
CA ILE A 284 12.60 -5.84 -5.59
C ILE A 284 13.84 -6.68 -5.87
N ASP A 285 13.99 -7.76 -5.13
CA ASP A 285 15.23 -8.53 -5.13
C ASP A 285 15.00 -9.96 -4.63
N GLY A 286 16.02 -10.79 -4.68
CA GLY A 286 15.98 -12.16 -4.18
C GLY A 286 17.34 -12.82 -4.25
N CYS A 287 17.48 -13.91 -3.52
CA CYS A 287 18.69 -14.71 -3.55
C CYS A 287 18.41 -16.14 -3.10
N GLU A 288 19.34 -17.03 -3.42
CA GLU A 288 19.39 -18.33 -2.76
C GLU A 288 19.89 -18.15 -1.32
N ILE A 289 19.23 -18.85 -0.42
CA ILE A 289 19.44 -18.85 1.03
C ILE A 289 19.87 -20.25 1.42
N ASP A 290 20.92 -20.37 2.22
CA ASP A 290 21.38 -21.64 2.76
C ASP A 290 20.87 -21.86 4.20
N ALA A 291 20.97 -23.11 4.68
CA ALA A 291 20.68 -23.41 6.08
C ALA A 291 21.65 -22.65 7.00
N GLY A 292 21.11 -21.95 8.01
CA GLY A 292 21.87 -21.10 8.93
C GLY A 292 21.89 -19.62 8.56
N ASP A 293 21.46 -19.26 7.36
CA ASP A 293 21.34 -17.86 6.94
C ASP A 293 20.10 -17.20 7.56
N ARG A 294 20.14 -15.87 7.69
CA ARG A 294 19.07 -15.09 8.31
C ARG A 294 18.61 -13.92 7.45
N LEU A 295 17.32 -13.83 7.17
CA LEU A 295 16.72 -12.61 6.64
C LEU A 295 16.38 -11.67 7.79
N ILE A 296 16.87 -10.43 7.74
CA ILE A 296 16.42 -9.34 8.60
C ILE A 296 15.68 -8.32 7.73
N LEU A 297 14.37 -8.21 7.93
CA LEU A 297 13.51 -7.23 7.29
C LEU A 297 13.10 -6.16 8.30
N GLU A 298 13.31 -4.91 7.92
CA GLU A 298 12.87 -3.73 8.67
C GLU A 298 11.89 -2.95 7.80
N THR A 299 10.62 -2.91 8.21
CA THR A 299 9.58 -2.26 7.40
C THR A 299 9.55 -0.74 7.61
N PRO A 300 8.97 0.02 6.66
CA PRO A 300 8.85 1.46 6.78
C PRO A 300 7.96 1.87 7.97
N GLY A 301 8.27 3.03 8.54
CA GLY A 301 7.34 3.73 9.45
C GLY A 301 6.31 4.53 8.66
N GLY A 302 5.31 5.08 9.35
CA GLY A 302 4.36 6.04 8.76
C GLY A 302 4.86 7.47 8.89
N GLY A 303 4.37 8.38 8.04
CA GLY A 303 4.62 9.81 8.14
C GLY A 303 3.88 10.48 9.30
N GLY A 304 4.48 11.53 9.85
CA GLY A 304 3.89 12.35 10.90
C GLY A 304 2.94 13.42 10.35
N TRP A 305 2.12 14.00 11.23
CA TRP A 305 1.18 15.06 10.92
C TRP A 305 1.38 16.28 11.81
N GLY A 306 1.45 17.47 11.21
CA GLY A 306 1.60 18.72 11.94
C GLY A 306 3.03 18.96 12.41
N ILE A 307 3.39 20.22 12.66
CA ILE A 307 4.70 20.60 13.20
C ILE A 307 4.92 19.91 14.57
N PRO A 308 6.04 19.18 14.77
CA PRO A 308 6.39 18.62 16.06
C PRO A 308 6.42 19.69 17.16
N ARG A 309 5.92 19.38 18.35
CA ARG A 309 6.13 20.28 19.49
C ARG A 309 7.60 20.22 19.88
N GLU A 310 8.23 21.37 20.08
CA GLU A 310 9.58 21.42 20.63
C GLU A 310 9.61 20.68 21.97
N SER A 311 10.63 19.84 22.14
CA SER A 311 10.87 19.17 23.42
C SER A 311 11.33 20.23 24.41
N VAL A 312 10.53 20.48 25.45
CA VAL A 312 10.93 21.35 26.58
C VAL A 312 11.93 20.60 27.45
#